data_AF-A0A818BFC0-F1
#
_entry.id   AF-A0A818BFC0-F1
#
_cell.length_a   1.000
_cell.length_b   1.000
_cell.length_c   1.000
_cell.angle_alpha   90.00
_cell.angle_beta   90.00
_cell.angle_gamma   90.00
#
_symmetry.space_group_name_H-M   'P 1'
#
loop_
_entity.id
_entity.type
_entity.pdbx_description
1 polymer ?
#
loop_
_entity_poly.entity_id
_entity_poly.type
_entity_poly.pdbx_seq_one_letter_code
_entity_poly.pdbx_strand_id
1 'polypeptide(L)'
;MPRAIQLTERERKLILAWHKKNIPHREIAKRINRSKTVVTNFLKDPLNYGSRKPTGRRKTVDGRSKRLIIRTASNKSIPCSNIISDLGLKMSRWTINRVIKRSNILKKMKKKRSPALTTVHKDLRLTWAKDHMIWNNEWYKVVWSDEKKIIWMVLMVFITTGMISVKRKRFFSTRLQCGGSVMIWASFG
;
A
#
# COMPACT_ATOMS: atom_id res chain seq x y z
N MET A 1 -4.85 -16.68 -26.63
CA MET A 1 -5.54 -15.41 -26.95
C MET A 1 -6.62 -15.68 -28.00
N PRO A 2 -7.71 -14.90 -28.08
CA PRO A 2 -8.66 -15.07 -29.19
C PRO A 2 -7.93 -14.84 -30.52
N ARG A 3 -8.28 -15.62 -31.54
CA ARG A 3 -7.59 -15.57 -32.85
C ARG A 3 -7.86 -14.26 -33.62
N ALA A 4 -8.98 -13.60 -33.34
CA ALA A 4 -9.42 -12.40 -34.06
C ALA A 4 -10.08 -11.39 -33.11
N ILE A 5 -10.09 -10.13 -33.55
CA ILE A 5 -10.75 -9.01 -32.87
C ILE A 5 -12.27 -9.25 -32.84
N GLN A 6 -12.91 -8.89 -31.72
CA GLN A 6 -14.37 -8.98 -31.57
C GLN A 6 -15.12 -8.12 -32.61
N LEU A 7 -16.38 -8.46 -32.89
CA LEU A 7 -17.23 -7.65 -33.76
C LEU A 7 -17.41 -6.24 -33.19
N THR A 8 -17.17 -5.23 -34.04
CA THR A 8 -17.47 -3.84 -33.74
C THR A 8 -18.97 -3.61 -33.63
N GLU A 9 -19.38 -2.50 -33.01
CA GLU A 9 -20.81 -2.17 -32.89
C GLU A 9 -21.48 -1.98 -34.26
N ARG A 10 -20.77 -1.41 -35.24
CA ARG A 10 -21.27 -1.24 -36.61
C ARG A 10 -21.52 -2.59 -37.27
N GLU A 11 -20.55 -3.50 -37.19
CA GLU A 11 -20.70 -4.87 -37.72
C GLU A 11 -21.87 -5.60 -37.05
N ARG A 12 -22.04 -5.47 -35.73
CA ARG A 12 -23.17 -6.05 -34.99
C ARG A 12 -24.53 -5.54 -35.50
N LYS A 13 -24.67 -4.22 -35.71
CA LYS A 13 -25.89 -3.61 -36.26
C LYS A 13 -26.18 -4.10 -37.68
N LEU A 14 -25.16 -4.20 -38.54
CA LEU A 14 -25.31 -4.73 -39.90
C LEU A 14 -25.76 -6.20 -39.91
N ILE A 15 -25.18 -7.04 -39.05
CA ILE A 15 -25.59 -8.44 -38.91
C ILE A 15 -27.06 -8.54 -38.51
N LEU A 16 -27.51 -7.75 -37.53
CA LEU A 16 -28.91 -7.73 -37.10
C LEU A 16 -29.85 -7.26 -38.22
N ALA A 17 -29.46 -6.23 -38.98
CA ALA A 17 -30.26 -5.71 -40.09
C ALA A 17 -30.39 -6.72 -41.24
N TRP A 18 -29.30 -7.41 -41.60
CA TRP A 18 -29.32 -8.41 -42.67
C TRP A 18 -29.95 -9.74 -42.25
N HIS A 19 -29.84 -10.11 -40.98
CA HIS A 19 -30.56 -11.25 -40.42
C HIS A 19 -32.08 -11.04 -40.47
N LYS A 20 -32.57 -9.82 -40.15
CA LYS A 20 -33.99 -9.47 -40.29
C LYS A 20 -34.51 -9.58 -41.74
N LYS A 21 -33.62 -9.45 -42.73
CA LYS A 21 -33.94 -9.63 -44.16
C LYS A 21 -33.81 -11.08 -44.64
N ASN A 22 -33.65 -12.06 -43.74
CA ASN A 22 -33.48 -13.49 -44.04
C ASN A 22 -32.30 -13.80 -44.98
N ILE A 23 -31.26 -12.96 -45.00
CA ILE A 23 -30.05 -13.22 -45.79
C ILE A 23 -29.27 -14.38 -45.15
N PRO A 24 -28.77 -15.36 -45.92
CA PRO A 24 -28.06 -16.50 -45.36
C PRO A 24 -26.78 -16.08 -44.62
N HIS A 25 -26.51 -16.70 -43.47
CA HIS A 25 -25.38 -16.35 -42.59
C HIS A 25 -24.01 -16.36 -43.29
N ARG A 26 -23.84 -17.24 -44.28
CA ARG A 26 -22.59 -17.34 -45.07
C ARG A 26 -22.39 -16.08 -45.92
N GLU A 27 -23.45 -15.49 -46.43
CA GLU A 27 -23.39 -14.29 -47.25
C GLU A 27 -23.20 -13.04 -46.41
N ILE A 28 -23.88 -12.95 -45.26
CA ILE A 28 -23.61 -11.94 -44.23
C ILE A 28 -22.12 -11.95 -43.87
N ALA A 29 -21.55 -13.12 -43.60
CA ALA A 29 -20.15 -13.27 -43.26
C ALA A 29 -19.20 -12.81 -44.38
N LYS A 30 -19.51 -13.10 -45.65
CA LYS A 30 -18.74 -12.61 -46.81
C LYS A 30 -18.79 -11.08 -46.91
N ARG A 31 -19.97 -10.46 -46.75
CA ARG A 31 -20.13 -8.99 -46.85
C ARG A 31 -19.36 -8.22 -45.77
N ILE A 32 -19.25 -8.78 -44.57
CA ILE A 32 -18.50 -8.18 -43.44
C ILE A 32 -17.03 -8.63 -43.44
N ASN A 33 -16.64 -9.54 -44.35
CA ASN A 33 -15.32 -10.16 -44.36
C ASN A 33 -14.95 -10.81 -43.01
N ARG A 34 -15.89 -11.54 -42.41
CA ARG A 34 -15.72 -12.26 -41.14
C ARG A 34 -16.04 -13.74 -41.31
N SER A 35 -15.68 -14.56 -40.32
CA SER A 35 -16.02 -15.98 -40.36
C SER A 35 -17.53 -16.19 -40.13
N LYS A 36 -18.11 -17.16 -40.84
CA LYS A 36 -19.49 -17.62 -40.63
C LYS A 36 -19.75 -17.96 -39.15
N THR A 37 -18.79 -18.61 -38.49
CA THR A 37 -18.89 -19.04 -37.09
C THR A 37 -19.09 -17.88 -36.11
N VAL A 38 -18.45 -16.73 -36.36
CA VAL A 38 -18.61 -15.54 -35.51
C VAL A 38 -20.01 -14.96 -35.67
N VAL A 39 -20.53 -14.89 -36.91
CA VAL A 39 -21.89 -14.43 -37.20
C VAL A 39 -22.93 -15.33 -36.53
N THR A 40 -22.79 -16.65 -36.67
CA THR A 40 -23.71 -17.61 -36.04
C THR A 40 -23.67 -17.55 -34.52
N ASN A 41 -22.48 -17.39 -33.92
CA ASN A 41 -22.36 -17.29 -32.47
C ASN A 41 -22.91 -15.97 -31.93
N PHE A 42 -22.77 -14.88 -32.69
CA PHE A 42 -23.37 -13.59 -32.36
C PHE A 42 -24.90 -13.65 -32.41
N LEU A 43 -25.48 -14.26 -33.45
CA LEU A 43 -26.93 -14.35 -33.61
C LEU A 43 -27.61 -15.24 -32.56
N LYS A 44 -26.90 -16.21 -31.97
CA LYS A 44 -27.42 -17.03 -30.86
C LYS A 44 -27.70 -16.22 -29.60
N ASP A 45 -26.83 -15.25 -29.29
CA ASP A 45 -27.00 -14.35 -28.13
C ASP A 45 -26.40 -12.97 -28.45
N PRO A 46 -27.18 -12.10 -29.12
CA PRO A 46 -26.71 -10.78 -29.52
C PRO A 46 -26.44 -9.85 -28.33
N LEU A 47 -27.16 -10.04 -27.23
CA LEU A 47 -27.11 -9.17 -26.05
C LEU A 47 -25.83 -9.42 -25.23
N ASN A 48 -25.44 -10.69 -25.06
CA ASN A 48 -24.26 -11.05 -24.29
C ASN A 48 -22.98 -11.22 -25.12
N TYR A 49 -22.98 -10.84 -26.41
CA TYR A 49 -21.78 -10.98 -27.22
C TYR A 49 -20.61 -10.16 -26.68
N GLY A 50 -19.49 -10.84 -26.41
CA GLY A 50 -18.28 -10.22 -25.89
C GLY A 50 -18.34 -9.83 -24.40
N SER A 51 -19.46 -10.06 -23.70
CA SER A 51 -19.60 -9.77 -22.27
C SER A 51 -18.75 -10.70 -21.39
N ARG A 52 -18.53 -11.94 -21.88
CA ARG A 52 -17.70 -12.94 -21.17
C ARG A 52 -16.24 -12.54 -21.19
N LYS A 53 -15.76 -12.01 -20.06
CA LYS A 53 -14.34 -11.75 -19.84
C LYS A 53 -13.59 -13.07 -19.66
N PRO A 54 -12.40 -13.22 -20.27
CA PRO A 54 -11.58 -14.40 -20.04
C PRO A 54 -11.19 -14.48 -18.57
N THR A 55 -11.33 -15.66 -17.99
CA THR A 55 -10.83 -15.94 -16.65
C THR A 55 -9.30 -15.82 -16.70
N GLY A 56 -8.78 -14.77 -16.05
CA GLY A 56 -7.34 -14.52 -16.00
C GLY A 56 -6.58 -15.63 -15.26
N ARG A 57 -5.25 -15.51 -15.23
CA ARG A 57 -4.39 -16.46 -14.51
C ARG A 57 -4.81 -16.58 -13.05
N ARG A 58 -4.94 -17.82 -12.56
CA ARG A 58 -5.20 -18.08 -11.13
C ARG A 58 -4.14 -17.40 -10.27
N LYS A 59 -4.57 -16.84 -9.14
CA LYS A 59 -3.66 -16.17 -8.20
C LYS A 59 -2.78 -17.22 -7.54
N THR A 60 -1.48 -16.93 -7.44
CA THR A 60 -0.51 -17.79 -6.74
C THR A 60 -0.74 -17.82 -5.22
N VAL A 61 -1.36 -16.77 -4.66
CA VAL A 61 -1.58 -16.64 -3.21
C VAL A 61 -2.99 -17.12 -2.88
N ASP A 62 -3.09 -18.14 -2.03
CA ASP A 62 -4.35 -18.61 -1.46
C ASP A 62 -4.98 -17.55 -0.51
N GLY A 63 -6.30 -17.60 -0.35
CA GLY A 63 -7.04 -16.73 0.55
C GLY A 63 -6.62 -16.85 2.02
N ARG A 64 -6.28 -18.06 2.50
CA ARG A 64 -5.76 -18.28 3.85
C ARG A 64 -4.37 -17.68 4.01
N SER A 65 -3.46 -17.98 3.08
CA SER A 65 -2.09 -17.45 3.09
C SER A 65 -2.09 -15.92 3.01
N LYS A 66 -2.97 -15.32 2.21
CA LYS A 66 -3.15 -13.87 2.15
C LYS A 66 -3.51 -13.27 3.52
N ARG A 67 -4.50 -13.86 4.20
CA ARG A 67 -4.91 -13.41 5.55
C ARG A 67 -3.78 -13.55 6.56
N LEU A 68 -3.04 -14.66 6.48
CA LEU A 68 -1.91 -14.93 7.36
C LEU A 68 -0.78 -13.89 7.17
N ILE A 69 -0.42 -13.59 5.92
CA ILE A 69 0.57 -12.56 5.58
C ILE A 69 0.15 -11.18 6.12
N ILE A 70 -1.11 -10.80 5.94
CA ILE A 70 -1.62 -9.49 6.42
C ILE A 70 -1.58 -9.45 7.95
N ARG A 71 -1.97 -10.54 8.62
CA ARG A 71 -1.96 -10.65 10.08
C ARG A 71 -0.54 -10.57 10.64
N THR A 72 0.41 -11.31 10.07
CA THR A 72 1.82 -11.24 10.50
C THR A 72 2.42 -9.88 10.25
N ALA A 73 2.20 -9.27 9.07
CA ALA A 73 2.68 -7.92 8.77
C ALA A 73 2.04 -6.83 9.66
N SER A 74 0.81 -7.05 10.14
CA SER A 74 0.14 -6.13 11.09
C SER A 74 0.75 -6.22 12.49
N ASN A 75 1.01 -7.44 12.97
CA ASN A 75 1.50 -7.71 14.32
C ASN A 75 3.02 -7.50 14.44
N LYS A 76 3.78 -8.08 13.51
CA LYS A 76 5.24 -8.01 13.44
C LYS A 76 5.63 -7.03 12.35
N SER A 77 6.39 -5.98 12.69
CA SER A 77 7.04 -5.16 11.67
C SER A 77 8.42 -5.77 11.37
N ILE A 78 8.41 -6.71 10.44
CA ILE A 78 9.57 -7.45 9.95
C ILE A 78 9.62 -7.32 8.41
N PRO A 79 10.80 -7.44 7.79
CA PRO A 79 10.89 -7.39 6.33
C PRO A 79 10.13 -8.56 5.69
N CYS A 80 9.68 -8.37 4.44
CA CYS A 80 8.89 -9.36 3.71
C CYS A 80 9.59 -10.74 3.57
N SER A 81 10.92 -10.77 3.57
CA SER A 81 11.71 -12.02 3.55
C SER A 81 11.51 -12.83 4.82
N ASN A 82 11.52 -12.17 5.98
CA ASN A 82 11.36 -12.85 7.26
C ASN A 82 9.92 -13.36 7.42
N ILE A 83 8.93 -12.71 6.79
CA ILE A 83 7.56 -13.22 6.73
C ILE A 83 7.48 -14.54 5.97
N ILE A 84 8.31 -14.75 4.94
CA ILE A 84 8.40 -16.01 4.19
C ILE A 84 8.86 -17.12 5.14
N SER A 85 9.99 -16.88 5.81
CA SER A 85 10.60 -17.83 6.74
C SER A 85 9.68 -18.14 7.93
N ASP A 86 9.07 -17.13 8.55
CA ASP A 86 8.17 -17.27 9.70
C ASP A 86 6.90 -18.06 9.37
N LEU A 87 6.45 -18.02 8.11
CA LEU A 87 5.24 -18.71 7.66
C LEU A 87 5.52 -19.99 6.86
N GLY A 88 6.79 -20.35 6.62
CA GLY A 88 7.17 -21.50 5.79
C GLY A 88 6.62 -21.44 4.35
N LEU A 89 6.39 -20.24 3.81
CA LEU A 89 5.73 -20.07 2.52
C LEU A 89 6.73 -20.23 1.37
N LYS A 90 6.43 -21.05 0.37
CA LYS A 90 7.24 -21.14 -0.87
C LYS A 90 6.83 -20.04 -1.86
N MET A 91 7.11 -18.78 -1.52
CA MET A 91 6.74 -17.61 -2.34
C MET A 91 7.86 -16.59 -2.43
N SER A 92 7.89 -15.81 -3.53
CA SER A 92 8.85 -14.71 -3.65
C SER A 92 8.52 -13.52 -2.75
N ARG A 93 9.57 -12.83 -2.28
CA ARG A 93 9.47 -11.58 -1.49
C ARG A 93 8.57 -10.54 -2.16
N TRP A 94 8.68 -10.42 -3.48
CA TRP A 94 7.87 -9.51 -4.30
C TRP A 94 6.38 -9.83 -4.26
N THR A 95 6.01 -11.10 -4.14
CA THR A 95 4.62 -11.51 -4.09
C THR A 95 3.98 -11.11 -2.76
N ILE A 96 4.70 -11.28 -1.64
CA ILE A 96 4.27 -10.79 -0.33
C ILE A 96 4.16 -9.26 -0.31
N ASN A 97 5.15 -8.56 -0.87
CA ASN A 97 5.10 -7.10 -0.96
C ASN A 97 3.87 -6.63 -1.76
N ARG A 98 3.54 -7.28 -2.88
CA ARG A 98 2.32 -6.99 -3.65
C ARG A 98 1.05 -7.27 -2.85
N VAL A 99 1.00 -8.35 -2.07
CA VAL A 99 -0.15 -8.66 -1.19
C VAL A 99 -0.35 -7.57 -0.15
N ILE A 100 0.74 -7.12 0.49
CA ILE A 100 0.69 -6.07 1.52
C ILE A 100 0.30 -4.72 0.90
N LYS A 101 0.91 -4.34 -0.22
CA LYS A 101 0.58 -3.08 -0.93
C LYS A 101 -0.87 -3.04 -1.42
N ARG A 102 -1.42 -4.17 -1.85
CA ARG A 102 -2.84 -4.28 -2.27
C ARG A 102 -3.82 -4.33 -1.09
N SER A 103 -3.32 -4.44 0.15
CA SER A 103 -4.20 -4.44 1.31
C SER A 103 -4.50 -3.01 1.74
N ASN A 104 -5.78 -2.64 1.81
CA ASN A 104 -6.21 -1.32 2.31
C ASN A 104 -6.07 -1.19 3.83
N ILE A 105 -5.76 -2.29 4.51
CA ILE A 105 -5.66 -2.37 5.97
C ILE A 105 -4.31 -1.81 6.44
N LEU A 106 -3.23 -2.11 5.71
CA LEU A 106 -1.88 -1.83 6.14
C LEU A 106 -1.37 -0.52 5.53
N LYS A 107 -1.04 0.46 6.37
CA LYS A 107 -0.41 1.72 5.96
C LYS A 107 1.09 1.69 6.26
N LYS A 108 1.88 2.18 5.30
CA LYS A 108 3.32 2.41 5.50
C LYS A 108 3.48 3.66 6.37
N MET A 109 4.15 3.53 7.51
CA MET A 109 4.40 4.65 8.42
C MET A 109 5.89 4.76 8.72
N LYS A 110 6.38 6.00 8.86
CA LYS A 110 7.73 6.26 9.38
C LYS A 110 7.71 6.09 10.90
N LYS A 111 8.81 5.59 11.47
CA LYS A 111 9.00 5.63 12.93
C LYS A 111 9.09 7.08 13.39
N LYS A 112 8.52 7.41 14.54
CA LYS A 112 8.64 8.74 15.14
C LYS A 112 10.05 8.92 15.70
N ARG A 113 10.68 10.05 15.37
CA ARG A 113 11.98 10.45 15.93
C ARG A 113 11.77 11.06 17.31
N SER A 114 11.65 10.21 18.32
CA SER A 114 11.56 10.63 19.72
C SER A 114 12.02 9.48 20.62
N PRO A 115 12.44 9.76 21.86
CA PRO A 115 12.65 8.71 22.85
C PRO A 115 11.35 7.95 23.11
N ALA A 116 11.47 6.68 23.46
CA ALA A 116 10.34 5.88 23.89
C ALA A 116 9.98 6.27 25.34
N LEU A 117 8.77 6.78 25.54
CA LEU A 117 8.27 7.09 26.89
C LEU A 117 7.68 5.82 27.51
N THR A 118 8.19 5.43 28.68
CA THR A 118 7.57 4.43 29.55
C THR A 118 6.26 4.99 30.12
N THR A 119 5.45 4.13 30.75
CA THR A 119 4.25 4.57 31.46
C THR A 119 4.59 5.55 32.57
N VAL A 120 5.58 5.22 33.39
CA VAL A 120 6.11 6.07 34.47
C VAL A 120 6.51 7.47 33.96
N HIS A 121 7.25 7.55 32.85
CA HIS A 121 7.63 8.85 32.28
C HIS A 121 6.41 9.68 31.85
N LYS A 122 5.33 9.05 31.38
CA LYS A 122 4.11 9.77 30.99
C LYS A 122 3.36 10.29 32.20
N ASP A 123 3.27 9.48 33.24
CA ASP A 123 2.56 9.84 34.47
C ASP A 123 3.27 11.01 35.16
N LEU A 124 4.59 10.94 35.34
CA LEU A 124 5.38 12.03 35.90
C LEU A 124 5.31 13.33 35.08
N ARG A 125 5.32 13.23 33.75
CA ARG A 125 5.15 14.41 32.88
C ARG A 125 3.75 15.00 32.99
N LEU A 126 2.74 14.15 33.14
CA LEU A 126 1.35 14.58 33.28
C LEU A 126 1.10 15.24 34.63
N THR A 127 1.63 14.69 35.72
CA THR A 127 1.54 15.33 37.05
C THR A 127 2.24 16.67 37.04
N TRP A 128 3.48 16.72 36.53
CA TRP A 128 4.21 17.98 36.41
C TRP A 128 3.43 19.03 35.62
N ALA A 129 2.85 18.65 34.46
CA ALA A 129 2.05 19.57 33.65
C ALA A 129 0.77 20.05 34.36
N LYS A 130 0.13 19.21 35.18
CA LYS A 130 -1.05 19.60 35.98
C LYS A 130 -0.67 20.57 37.09
N ASP A 131 0.41 20.29 37.81
CA ASP A 131 0.86 21.10 38.94
C ASP A 131 1.25 22.53 38.48
N HIS A 132 1.81 22.65 37.28
CA HIS A 132 2.27 23.91 36.70
C HIS A 132 1.23 24.55 35.75
N MET A 133 0.01 23.99 35.65
CA MET A 133 -1.04 24.52 34.78
C MET A 133 -1.65 25.82 35.30
N ILE A 134 -1.56 26.05 36.62
CA ILE A 134 -2.10 27.22 37.34
C ILE A 134 -1.07 28.37 37.36
N TRP A 135 0.18 28.10 37.00
CA TRP A 135 1.25 29.07 36.99
C TRP A 135 0.99 30.13 35.90
N ASN A 136 0.86 31.38 36.32
CA ASN A 136 0.77 32.54 35.43
C ASN A 136 2.01 33.44 35.60
N ASN A 137 2.11 34.14 36.73
CA ASN A 137 3.20 35.08 36.99
C ASN A 137 4.48 34.40 37.50
N GLU A 138 4.41 33.11 37.85
CA GLU A 138 5.55 32.34 38.36
C GLU A 138 6.55 32.01 37.25
N TRP A 139 6.11 31.96 35.99
CA TRP A 139 6.98 31.71 34.84
C TRP A 139 8.06 32.78 34.66
N TYR A 140 7.82 34.03 35.07
CA TYR A 140 8.82 35.11 35.00
C TYR A 140 10.04 34.88 35.90
N LYS A 141 9.94 33.96 36.87
CA LYS A 141 11.05 33.59 37.76
C LYS A 141 11.84 32.40 37.23
N VAL A 142 11.39 31.77 36.14
CA VAL A 142 11.98 30.54 35.59
C VAL A 142 12.92 30.88 34.44
N VAL A 143 14.19 30.57 34.61
CA VAL A 143 15.17 30.58 33.52
C VAL A 143 15.32 29.16 32.99
N TRP A 144 15.10 29.00 31.69
CA TRP A 144 15.28 27.73 30.97
C TRP A 144 16.70 27.64 30.45
N SER A 145 17.33 26.47 30.61
CA SER A 145 18.60 26.14 29.96
C SER A 145 18.48 24.82 29.22
N ASP A 146 19.18 24.69 28.08
CA ASP A 146 19.31 23.43 27.36
C ASP A 146 20.69 23.32 26.72
N GLU A 147 21.12 22.08 26.48
CA GLU A 147 22.37 21.76 25.83
C GLU A 147 22.11 21.12 24.46
N LYS A 148 22.57 21.76 23.40
CA LYS A 148 22.46 21.20 22.06
C LYS A 148 23.81 20.88 21.47
N LYS A 149 24.08 19.59 21.30
CA LYS A 149 25.16 19.11 20.45
C LYS A 149 24.79 19.26 18.97
N ILE A 150 25.61 19.97 18.21
CA ILE A 150 25.56 20.12 16.75
C ILE A 150 26.74 19.36 16.14
N ILE A 151 26.47 18.55 15.12
CA ILE A 151 27.47 17.71 14.44
C ILE A 151 27.65 18.27 13.03
N TRP A 152 28.89 18.52 12.62
CA TRP A 152 29.21 19.18 11.35
C TRP A 152 28.80 18.36 10.11
N MET A 153 28.92 17.04 10.18
CA MET A 153 28.42 16.16 9.12
C MET A 153 26.95 15.83 9.35
N VAL A 154 26.05 16.69 8.87
CA VAL A 154 24.65 16.29 8.63
C VAL A 154 24.62 15.42 7.37
N LEU A 155 25.23 14.23 7.42
CA LEU A 155 24.86 13.21 6.46
C LEU A 155 23.44 12.81 6.83
N MET A 156 22.47 13.27 6.03
CA MET A 156 21.07 12.84 6.14
C MET A 156 21.02 11.32 5.99
N VAL A 157 21.12 10.60 7.11
CA VAL A 157 20.75 9.20 7.16
C VAL A 157 19.23 9.17 7.04
N PHE A 158 18.76 9.22 5.79
CA PHE A 158 17.42 8.83 5.41
C PHE A 158 17.28 7.35 5.73
N ILE A 159 16.91 7.05 6.98
CA ILE A 159 16.41 5.73 7.35
C ILE A 159 15.03 5.59 6.68
N THR A 160 15.06 5.25 5.40
CA THR A 160 13.90 4.89 4.57
C THR A 160 13.46 3.46 4.86
N THR A 161 13.65 2.96 6.08
CA THR A 161 12.94 1.75 6.52
C THR A 161 11.52 2.15 6.90
N GLY A 162 10.74 2.56 5.89
CA GLY A 162 9.32 2.74 6.06
C GLY A 162 8.72 1.37 6.36
N MET A 163 8.28 1.24 7.60
CA MET A 163 7.74 0.02 8.14
C MET A 163 6.24 -0.04 7.87
N ILE A 164 5.76 -1.25 7.60
CA ILE A 164 4.33 -1.52 7.57
C ILE A 164 3.95 -1.80 9.03
N SER A 165 3.17 -0.92 9.64
CA SER A 165 2.54 -1.22 10.92
C SER A 165 1.37 -0.27 11.17
N VAL A 166 0.24 -0.85 11.58
CA VAL A 166 -0.99 -0.11 11.91
C VAL A 166 -1.16 0.01 13.43
N LYS A 167 -0.69 -0.98 14.19
CA LYS A 167 -1.10 -1.15 15.60
C LYS A 167 -0.26 -0.37 16.61
N ARG A 168 1.03 -0.12 16.37
CA ARG A 168 1.90 0.54 17.34
C ARG A 168 2.76 1.61 16.70
N LYS A 169 2.66 2.85 17.20
CA LYS A 169 3.62 3.92 16.91
C LYS A 169 4.98 3.46 17.43
N ARG A 170 5.93 3.29 16.51
CA ARG A 170 7.30 2.93 16.86
C ARG A 170 8.15 4.18 16.95
N PHE A 171 8.97 4.21 17.97
CA PHE A 171 9.88 5.31 18.26
C PHE A 171 11.29 4.92 17.88
N PHE A 172 12.08 5.93 17.56
CA PHE A 172 13.48 5.77 17.22
C PHE A 172 14.23 7.01 17.71
N SER A 173 15.24 6.78 18.53
CA SER A 173 16.17 7.81 18.96
C SER A 173 17.52 7.47 18.34
N THR A 174 18.04 8.35 17.49
CA THR A 174 19.44 8.28 17.05
C THR A 174 20.23 9.39 17.70
N ARG A 175 21.36 9.02 18.27
CA ARG A 175 22.49 9.93 18.51
C ARG A 175 23.59 9.49 17.56
N LEU A 176 23.91 10.30 16.56
CA LEU A 176 25.12 10.07 15.76
C LEU A 176 26.31 10.41 16.67
N GLN A 177 27.21 9.45 16.89
CA GLN A 177 28.36 9.61 17.78
C GLN A 177 29.69 9.83 17.04
N CYS A 178 29.68 9.91 15.70
CA CYS A 178 30.89 10.03 14.90
C CYS A 178 30.98 11.38 14.18
N GLY A 179 32.15 12.01 14.27
CA GLY A 179 32.51 13.28 13.63
C GLY A 179 32.89 14.37 14.64
N GLY A 180 33.47 15.46 14.14
CA GLY A 180 33.62 16.68 14.93
C GLY A 180 32.24 17.21 15.35
N SER A 181 32.16 17.84 16.51
CA SER A 181 30.92 18.42 17.03
C SER A 181 31.18 19.65 17.85
N VAL A 182 30.23 20.59 17.83
CA VAL A 182 30.19 21.73 18.76
C VAL A 182 29.05 21.51 19.74
N MET A 183 29.30 21.79 21.02
CA MET A 183 28.29 21.84 22.06
C MET A 183 27.92 23.31 22.26
N ILE A 184 26.63 23.61 22.24
CA ILE A 184 26.11 24.95 22.50
C ILE A 184 25.28 24.88 23.78
N TRP A 185 25.58 25.80 24.69
CA TRP A 185 24.80 26.08 25.88
C TRP A 185 24.09 27.41 25.69
N ALA A 186 22.79 27.44 25.98
CA ALA A 186 22.02 28.67 25.98
C ALA A 186 21.05 28.64 27.15
N SER A 187 20.75 29.83 27.68
CA SER A 187 19.67 30.02 28.64
C SER A 187 18.78 31.18 28.19
N PHE A 188 17.49 31.09 28.49
CA PHE A 188 16.50 32.13 28.23
C PHE A 188 15.48 32.14 29.36
N GLY A 189 15.07 33.34 29.79
CA GLY A 189 14.07 33.58 30.82
C GLY A 189 12.93 34.45 30.31
#